data_AF-A0A9X1MP71-F1
#
_entry.id   AF-A0A9X1MP71-F1
#
_cell.length_a   1.000
_cell.length_b   1.000
_cell.length_c   1.000
_cell.angle_alpha   90.00
_cell.angle_beta   90.00
_cell.angle_gamma   90.00
#
_symmetry.space_group_name_H-M   'P 1'
#
loop_
_entity.id
_entity.type
_entity.pdbx_description
1 polymer ?
#
loop_
_entity_poly.entity_id
_entity_poly.type
_entity_poly.pdbx_seq_one_letter_code
_entity_poly.pdbx_strand_id
1 'polypeptide(L)'
;MADEPSTSSEDRFAPVQVDLKNPELALLLAWLLPGAGHLYQGRTGKGILFMVCILFTFFVGLSMGGGRVVYARWDMSEKRLPYLCQIGVGLPAAPALYQAYLVKERKPPVEIFGVPLMAPPINDHELGQLHRDYGFRFEMGTLYTMVAGLLNVLVIFDAYAGPVFVVPEKEKKRRLRESKENPPPADGDTADEKTDEKTDATATADN
;
A
#
# COMPACT_ATOMS: atom_id res chain seq x y z
N MET A 1 18.49 30.61 46.68
CA MET A 1 18.22 29.17 46.49
C MET A 1 17.55 29.07 45.13
N ALA A 2 18.17 28.41 44.17
CA ALA A 2 17.92 28.56 42.75
C ALA A 2 16.49 28.16 42.30
N ASP A 3 15.95 28.93 41.36
CA ASP A 3 14.83 28.54 40.51
C ASP A 3 15.30 27.39 39.60
N GLU A 4 14.77 26.19 39.84
CA GLU A 4 14.87 25.07 38.90
C GLU A 4 13.90 25.30 37.73
N PRO A 5 14.36 25.33 36.47
CA PRO A 5 13.47 25.44 35.34
C PRO A 5 12.63 24.16 35.22
N SER A 6 11.31 24.31 35.25
CA SER A 6 10.36 23.23 35.02
C SER A 6 10.65 22.57 33.68
N THR A 7 11.06 21.30 33.74
CA THR A 7 11.20 20.44 32.57
C THR A 7 9.90 20.48 31.77
N SER A 8 9.95 21.08 30.59
CA SER A 8 8.87 21.05 29.61
C SER A 8 8.39 19.61 29.45
N SER A 9 7.19 19.31 29.93
CA SER A 9 6.56 18.01 29.69
C SER A 9 6.34 17.88 28.19
N GLU A 10 7.24 17.19 27.49
CA GLU A 10 6.98 16.73 26.13
C GLU A 10 5.62 16.03 26.16
N ASP A 11 4.64 16.62 25.49
CA ASP A 11 3.30 16.05 25.41
C ASP A 11 3.43 14.71 24.69
N ARG A 12 3.43 13.62 25.47
CA ARG A 12 3.57 12.25 24.96
C ARG A 12 2.42 11.86 24.01
N PHE A 13 1.36 12.66 23.99
CA PHE A 13 0.22 12.54 23.09
C PHE A 13 0.17 13.66 22.05
N ALA A 14 1.21 14.50 21.95
CA ALA A 14 1.35 15.39 20.82
C ALA A 14 1.35 14.51 19.56
N PRO A 15 0.50 14.81 18.56
CA PRO A 15 0.55 14.10 17.31
C PRO A 15 1.95 14.31 16.73
N VAL A 16 2.78 13.27 16.76
CA VAL A 16 3.99 13.24 15.94
C VAL A 16 3.48 13.42 14.53
N GLN A 17 3.68 14.61 13.98
CA GLN A 17 3.25 14.93 12.63
C GLN A 17 4.10 14.08 11.70
N VAL A 18 3.58 12.90 11.37
CA VAL A 18 4.16 12.06 10.33
C VAL A 18 3.83 12.77 9.03
N ASP A 19 4.81 13.47 8.48
CA ASP A 19 4.72 14.09 7.16
C ASP A 19 4.36 13.01 6.14
N LEU A 20 3.07 12.98 5.78
CA LEU A 20 2.55 12.13 4.74
C LEU A 20 3.06 12.70 3.43
N LYS A 21 4.32 12.39 3.07
CA LYS A 21 4.84 12.58 1.71
C LYS A 21 3.79 12.13 0.69
N ASN A 22 3.79 12.76 -0.48
CA ASN A 22 2.92 12.47 -1.64
C ASN A 22 2.14 11.13 -1.54
N PRO A 23 0.87 11.16 -1.11
CA PRO A 23 0.09 9.96 -0.81
C PRO A 23 -0.08 9.04 -2.03
N GLU A 24 -0.10 9.61 -3.23
CA GLU A 24 -0.17 8.87 -4.49
C GLU A 24 1.08 8.00 -4.72
N LEU A 25 2.27 8.51 -4.40
CA LEU A 25 3.51 7.73 -4.49
C LEU A 25 3.52 6.61 -3.45
N ALA A 26 3.02 6.87 -2.23
CA ALA A 26 2.91 5.84 -1.20
C ALA A 26 1.98 4.69 -1.64
N LEU A 27 0.90 4.99 -2.36
CA LEU A 27 -0.04 4.02 -2.90
C LEU A 27 0.60 3.18 -4.01
N LEU A 28 1.26 3.83 -4.97
CA LEU A 28 2.00 3.14 -6.03
C LEU A 28 3.13 2.26 -5.48
N LEU A 29 3.88 2.78 -4.51
CA LEU A 29 4.96 2.03 -3.85
C LEU A 29 4.42 0.84 -3.05
N ALA A 30 3.34 1.01 -2.29
CA ALA A 30 2.69 -0.07 -1.54
C ALA A 30 2.14 -1.16 -2.47
N TRP A 31 1.62 -0.77 -3.64
CA TRP A 31 1.19 -1.73 -4.65
C TRP A 31 2.36 -2.43 -5.33
N LEU A 32 3.45 -1.71 -5.64
CA LEU A 32 4.61 -2.28 -6.32
C LEU A 32 5.35 -3.29 -5.44
N LEU A 33 5.60 -2.95 -4.18
CA LEU A 33 6.28 -3.78 -3.20
C LEU A 33 5.51 -3.78 -1.87
N PRO A 34 5.10 -4.96 -1.36
CA PRO A 34 4.44 -5.06 -0.07
C PRO A 34 5.23 -4.36 1.02
N GLY A 35 4.60 -3.42 1.74
CA GLY A 35 5.21 -2.67 2.84
C GLY A 35 6.05 -1.44 2.43
N ALA A 36 6.31 -1.20 1.14
CA ALA A 36 7.13 -0.08 0.69
C ALA A 36 6.46 1.30 0.90
N GLY A 37 5.14 1.39 0.81
CA GLY A 37 4.43 2.65 1.11
C GLY A 37 4.60 3.13 2.55
N HIS A 38 4.64 2.22 3.52
CA HIS A 38 4.89 2.57 4.93
C HIS A 38 6.35 2.91 5.21
N LEU A 39 7.28 2.25 4.51
CA LEU A 39 8.70 2.61 4.56
C LEU A 39 8.92 4.03 4.01
N TYR A 40 8.23 4.39 2.93
CA TYR A 40 8.29 5.72 2.33
C TYR A 40 7.75 6.82 3.27
N GLN A 41 6.70 6.53 4.03
CA GLN A 41 6.12 7.40 5.06
C GLN A 41 6.91 7.44 6.38
N GLY A 42 8.09 6.80 6.46
CA GLY A 42 8.92 6.75 7.67
C GLY A 42 8.41 5.80 8.77
N ARG A 43 7.32 5.06 8.53
CA ARG A 43 6.76 4.07 9.47
C ARG A 43 7.39 2.70 9.28
N THR A 44 8.69 2.62 9.58
CA THR A 44 9.53 1.45 9.28
C THR A 44 9.04 0.15 9.92
N GLY A 45 8.59 0.19 11.19
CA GLY A 45 8.11 -1.01 11.89
C GLY A 45 6.94 -1.69 11.19
N LYS A 46 5.90 -0.92 10.83
CA LYS A 46 4.74 -1.45 10.09
C LYS A 46 5.13 -1.92 8.69
N GLY A 47 5.94 -1.14 7.98
CA GLY A 47 6.40 -1.48 6.63
C GLY A 47 7.15 -2.81 6.58
N ILE A 48 8.11 -3.02 7.49
CA ILE A 48 8.87 -4.27 7.56
C ILE A 48 7.97 -5.44 7.94
N LEU A 49 7.07 -5.26 8.91
CA LEU A 49 6.13 -6.31 9.33
C LEU A 49 5.28 -6.80 8.15
N PHE A 50 4.66 -5.88 7.41
CA PHE A 50 3.82 -6.24 6.26
C PHE A 50 4.63 -6.80 5.10
N MET A 51 5.81 -6.25 4.82
CA MET A 51 6.73 -6.77 3.80
C MET A 51 7.09 -8.23 4.09
N VAL A 52 7.58 -8.52 5.29
CA VAL A 52 8.00 -9.88 5.69
C VAL A 52 6.80 -10.81 5.70
N CYS A 53 5.69 -10.43 6.32
CA CYS A 53 4.51 -11.30 6.44
C CYS A 53 3.92 -11.63 5.07
N ILE A 54 3.67 -10.64 4.21
CA ILE A 54 3.04 -10.84 2.90
C ILE A 54 3.97 -11.65 1.98
N LEU A 55 5.25 -11.26 1.89
CA LEU A 55 6.19 -11.99 1.03
C LEU A 55 6.41 -13.41 1.53
N PHE A 56 6.52 -13.62 2.85
CA PHE A 56 6.63 -14.95 3.41
C PHE A 56 5.43 -15.82 3.06
N THR A 57 4.20 -15.34 3.32
CA THR A 57 2.97 -16.07 2.97
C THR A 57 2.89 -16.35 1.47
N PHE A 58 3.26 -15.39 0.63
CA PHE A 58 3.28 -15.55 -0.82
C PHE A 58 4.29 -16.60 -1.28
N PHE A 59 5.54 -16.53 -0.85
CA PHE A 59 6.59 -17.46 -1.27
C PHE A 59 6.39 -18.87 -0.70
N VAL A 60 5.87 -18.98 0.53
CA VAL A 60 5.47 -20.27 1.09
C VAL A 60 4.36 -20.88 0.23
N GLY A 61 3.31 -20.13 -0.09
CA GLY A 61 2.26 -20.62 -1.00
C GLY A 61 2.79 -20.99 -2.39
N LEU A 62 3.67 -20.17 -2.95
CA LEU A 62 4.29 -20.41 -4.25
C LEU A 62 5.10 -21.71 -4.26
N SER A 63 5.88 -21.98 -3.21
CA SER A 63 6.70 -23.19 -3.10
C SER A 63 5.88 -24.47 -2.91
N MET A 64 4.72 -24.38 -2.25
CA MET A 64 3.82 -25.53 -2.05
C MET A 64 3.33 -26.15 -3.36
N GLY A 65 3.07 -25.34 -4.38
CA GLY A 65 2.64 -25.81 -5.70
C GLY A 65 3.70 -25.67 -6.79
N GLY A 66 4.97 -25.86 -6.42
CA GLY A 66 6.06 -25.98 -7.38
C GLY A 66 6.34 -24.74 -8.19
N GLY A 67 5.98 -23.56 -7.68
CA GLY A 67 6.13 -22.31 -8.41
C GLY A 67 5.05 -22.06 -9.48
N ARG A 68 4.08 -22.95 -9.66
CA ARG A 68 3.07 -22.89 -10.73
C ARG A 68 1.64 -22.67 -10.24
N VAL A 69 1.48 -22.20 -9.00
CA VAL A 69 0.16 -21.83 -8.43
C VAL A 69 -0.25 -20.38 -8.69
N VAL A 70 0.67 -19.54 -9.16
CA VAL A 70 0.37 -18.16 -9.57
C VAL A 70 0.53 -18.09 -11.07
N TYR A 71 -0.58 -17.99 -11.80
CA TYR A 71 -0.56 -17.82 -13.26
C TYR A 71 -1.85 -17.17 -13.74
N ALA A 72 -1.76 -16.43 -14.84
CA ALA A 72 -2.92 -15.84 -15.50
C ALA A 72 -3.34 -16.70 -16.70
N ARG A 73 -4.57 -17.20 -16.71
CA ARG A 73 -5.19 -17.86 -17.87
C ARG A 73 -6.55 -17.22 -18.12
N TRP A 74 -6.67 -16.55 -19.27
CA TRP A 74 -7.88 -15.89 -19.75
C TRP A 74 -8.36 -16.59 -21.02
N ASP A 75 -8.87 -17.80 -20.84
CA ASP A 75 -9.54 -18.54 -21.91
C ASP A 75 -11.05 -18.56 -21.67
N MET A 76 -11.85 -18.64 -22.75
CA MET A 76 -13.30 -18.49 -22.70
C MET A 76 -14.01 -19.65 -21.97
N SER A 77 -13.32 -20.78 -21.79
CA SER A 77 -13.86 -21.95 -21.07
C SER A 77 -13.68 -21.88 -19.55
N GLU A 78 -12.57 -21.32 -19.06
CA GLU A 78 -12.28 -21.18 -17.62
C GLU A 78 -11.41 -19.95 -17.35
N LYS A 79 -11.98 -18.96 -16.65
CA LYS A 79 -11.24 -17.80 -16.16
C LYS A 79 -10.62 -18.15 -14.83
N ARG A 80 -9.29 -18.09 -14.73
CA ARG A 80 -8.60 -18.31 -13.43
C ARG A 80 -8.77 -17.08 -12.53
N LEU A 81 -9.90 -17.03 -11.82
CA LEU A 81 -10.23 -15.98 -10.86
C LEU A 81 -9.21 -15.80 -9.72
N PRO A 82 -8.53 -16.85 -9.20
CA PRO A 82 -7.50 -16.69 -8.17
C PRO A 82 -6.43 -15.66 -8.50
N TYR A 83 -6.10 -15.50 -9.79
CA TYR A 83 -5.07 -14.56 -10.22
C TYR A 83 -5.44 -13.09 -9.93
N LEU A 84 -6.74 -12.76 -9.94
CA LEU A 84 -7.22 -11.42 -9.62
C LEU A 84 -6.92 -11.03 -8.16
N CYS A 85 -6.85 -12.00 -7.25
CA CYS A 85 -6.39 -11.74 -5.89
C CYS A 85 -4.86 -11.67 -5.85
N GLN A 86 -4.18 -12.57 -6.56
CA GLN A 86 -2.71 -12.69 -6.54
C GLN A 86 -2.00 -11.47 -7.12
N ILE A 87 -2.57 -10.78 -8.12
CA ILE A 87 -2.01 -9.51 -8.65
C ILE A 87 -1.96 -8.41 -7.58
N GLY A 88 -2.78 -8.53 -6.53
CA GLY A 88 -2.74 -7.63 -5.37
C GLY A 88 -1.40 -7.63 -4.65
N VAL A 89 -0.58 -8.68 -4.76
CA VAL A 89 0.79 -8.74 -4.20
C VAL A 89 1.75 -7.79 -4.91
N GLY A 90 1.43 -7.37 -6.14
CA GLY A 90 2.26 -6.44 -6.92
C GLY A 90 3.34 -7.14 -7.73
N LEU A 91 4.56 -6.60 -7.68
CA LEU A 91 5.70 -7.04 -8.48
C LEU A 91 6.04 -8.54 -8.34
N PRO A 92 5.95 -9.18 -7.16
CA PRO A 92 6.18 -10.61 -7.04
C PRO A 92 5.23 -11.48 -7.89
N ALA A 93 4.02 -10.99 -8.20
CA ALA A 93 3.04 -11.71 -9.04
C ALA A 93 3.11 -11.31 -10.53
N ALA A 94 3.94 -10.33 -10.89
CA ALA A 94 4.09 -9.85 -12.27
C ALA A 94 4.68 -10.89 -13.26
N PRO A 95 5.62 -11.78 -12.88
CA PRO A 95 6.13 -12.80 -13.79
C PRO A 95 5.03 -13.67 -14.39
N ALA A 96 3.91 -13.89 -13.67
CA ALA A 96 2.77 -14.62 -14.17
C ALA A 96 2.11 -14.00 -15.41
N LEU A 97 2.01 -12.66 -15.49
CA LEU A 97 1.48 -11.97 -16.68
C LEU A 97 2.42 -12.12 -17.86
N TYR A 98 3.73 -11.96 -17.60
CA TYR A 98 4.74 -12.08 -18.63
C TYR A 98 4.80 -13.50 -19.20
N GLN A 99 4.71 -14.52 -18.35
CA GLN A 99 4.64 -15.91 -18.77
C GLN A 99 3.36 -16.22 -19.54
N ALA A 100 2.21 -15.66 -19.12
CA ALA A 100 0.96 -15.81 -19.86
C ALA A 100 1.04 -15.19 -21.26
N TYR A 101 1.74 -14.07 -21.40
CA TYR A 101 2.02 -13.46 -22.71
C TYR A 101 2.92 -14.36 -23.57
N LEU A 102 4.01 -14.91 -23.01
CA LEU A 102 4.90 -15.83 -23.72
C LEU A 102 4.18 -17.07 -24.25
N VAL A 103 3.39 -17.72 -23.40
CA VAL A 103 2.61 -18.92 -23.77
C VAL A 103 1.56 -18.58 -24.85
N LYS A 104 0.92 -17.41 -24.76
CA LYS A 104 -0.01 -16.92 -25.80
C LYS A 104 0.68 -16.72 -27.15
N GLU A 105 1.90 -16.20 -27.15
CA GLU A 105 2.75 -16.01 -28.34
C GLU A 105 3.45 -17.31 -28.80
N ARG A 106 3.13 -18.46 -28.20
CA ARG A 106 3.74 -19.77 -28.47
C ARG A 106 5.27 -19.78 -28.29
N LYS A 107 5.79 -18.91 -27.42
CA LYS A 107 7.19 -18.88 -27.01
C LYS A 107 7.39 -19.83 -25.81
N PRO A 108 8.58 -20.43 -25.66
CA PRO A 108 8.87 -21.26 -24.50
C PRO A 108 8.78 -20.40 -23.21
N PRO A 109 8.18 -20.94 -22.13
CA PRO A 109 8.13 -20.24 -20.85
C PRO A 109 9.54 -20.05 -20.28
N VAL A 110 9.74 -18.96 -19.55
CA VAL A 110 11.01 -18.71 -18.87
C VAL A 110 11.14 -19.66 -17.69
N GLU A 111 12.25 -20.40 -17.63
CA GLU A 111 12.55 -21.28 -16.52
C GLU A 111 13.50 -20.60 -15.55
N ILE A 112 13.17 -20.66 -14.27
CA ILE A 112 14.01 -20.19 -13.17
C ILE A 112 14.40 -21.43 -12.37
N PHE A 113 15.70 -21.74 -12.31
CA PHE A 113 16.23 -22.98 -11.72
C PHE A 113 15.62 -24.27 -12.31
N GLY A 114 15.32 -24.29 -13.62
CA GLY A 114 14.73 -25.44 -14.32
C GLY A 114 13.24 -25.63 -14.04
N VAL A 115 12.58 -24.65 -13.41
CA VAL A 115 11.13 -24.66 -13.15
C VAL A 115 10.48 -23.52 -13.94
N PRO A 116 9.42 -23.78 -14.72
CA PRO A 116 8.68 -22.73 -15.42
C PRO A 116 7.84 -21.93 -14.42
N LEU A 117 8.52 -21.03 -13.70
CA LEU A 117 7.97 -20.26 -12.59
C LEU A 117 6.80 -19.42 -13.06
N MET A 118 5.64 -19.58 -12.40
CA MET A 118 4.40 -18.86 -12.68
C MET A 118 3.88 -19.00 -14.13
N ALA A 119 4.35 -20.01 -14.86
CA ALA A 119 3.88 -20.26 -16.21
C ALA A 119 2.51 -20.94 -16.19
N PRO A 120 1.52 -20.42 -16.96
CA PRO A 120 0.25 -21.09 -17.07
C PRO A 120 0.43 -22.47 -17.71
N PRO A 121 -0.40 -23.46 -17.34
CA PRO A 121 -0.44 -24.74 -18.01
C PRO A 121 -0.95 -24.55 -19.45
N ILE A 122 -0.33 -25.24 -20.39
CA ILE A 122 -0.59 -25.15 -21.83
C ILE A 122 -1.91 -25.83 -22.18
N ASN A 123 -2.24 -26.93 -21.49
CA ASN A 123 -3.44 -27.71 -21.71
C ASN A 123 -4.00 -28.28 -20.40
N ASP A 124 -5.23 -28.80 -20.46
CA ASP A 124 -5.92 -29.32 -19.28
C ASP A 124 -5.30 -30.63 -18.75
N HIS A 125 -4.56 -31.36 -19.61
CA HIS A 125 -3.81 -32.54 -19.20
C HIS A 125 -2.63 -32.17 -18.29
N GLU A 126 -1.87 -31.12 -18.62
CA GLU A 126 -0.79 -30.58 -17.79
C GLU A 126 -1.34 -30.00 -16.49
N LEU A 127 -2.49 -29.32 -16.54
CA LEU A 127 -3.18 -28.87 -15.32
C LEU A 127 -3.57 -30.05 -14.44
N GLY A 128 -4.09 -31.13 -15.03
CA GLY A 128 -4.40 -32.37 -14.32
C GLY A 128 -3.16 -33.05 -13.72
N GLN A 129 -2.01 -32.99 -14.40
CA GLN A 129 -0.73 -33.46 -13.87
C GLN A 129 -0.29 -32.62 -12.67
N LEU A 130 -0.37 -31.30 -12.73
CA LEU A 130 -0.03 -30.43 -11.59
C LEU A 130 -0.90 -30.74 -10.37
N HIS A 131 -2.21 -30.92 -10.56
CA HIS A 131 -3.10 -31.32 -9.46
C HIS A 131 -2.81 -32.74 -8.96
N ARG A 132 -2.36 -33.65 -9.83
CA ARG A 132 -1.96 -35.02 -9.40
C ARG A 132 -0.65 -35.00 -8.61
N ASP A 133 0.33 -34.23 -9.05
CA ASP A 133 1.68 -34.21 -8.50
C ASP A 133 1.73 -33.49 -7.15
N TYR A 134 1.06 -32.34 -7.05
CA TYR A 134 1.03 -31.53 -5.83
C TYR A 134 -0.20 -31.81 -4.96
N GLY A 135 -1.27 -32.34 -5.53
CA GLY A 135 -2.49 -32.67 -4.80
C GLY A 135 -3.04 -31.47 -4.03
N PHE A 136 -3.36 -31.71 -2.76
CA PHE A 136 -3.81 -30.69 -1.82
C PHE A 136 -2.86 -29.49 -1.68
N ARG A 137 -1.55 -29.67 -1.89
CA ARG A 137 -0.57 -28.57 -1.78
C ARG A 137 -0.76 -27.52 -2.87
N PHE A 138 -1.28 -27.91 -4.03
CA PHE A 138 -1.57 -26.98 -5.11
C PHE A 138 -2.70 -26.01 -4.75
N GLU A 139 -3.77 -26.53 -4.18
CA GLU A 139 -4.91 -25.75 -3.70
C GLU A 139 -4.51 -24.84 -2.53
N MET A 140 -3.76 -25.38 -1.56
CA MET A 140 -3.26 -24.58 -0.44
C MET A 140 -2.29 -23.49 -0.89
N GLY A 141 -1.42 -23.78 -1.85
CA GLY A 141 -0.52 -22.77 -2.43
C GLY A 141 -1.28 -21.66 -3.14
N THR A 142 -2.34 -22.01 -3.87
CA THR A 142 -3.25 -21.05 -4.49
C THR A 142 -3.94 -20.19 -3.43
N LEU A 143 -4.46 -20.81 -2.36
CA LEU A 143 -5.12 -20.09 -1.26
C LEU A 143 -4.17 -19.12 -0.54
N TYR A 144 -2.96 -19.56 -0.19
CA TYR A 144 -1.97 -18.74 0.51
C TYR A 144 -1.58 -17.51 -0.32
N THR A 145 -1.36 -17.70 -1.61
CA THR A 145 -1.01 -16.60 -2.53
C THR A 145 -2.19 -15.65 -2.78
N MET A 146 -3.42 -16.15 -2.81
CA MET A 146 -4.62 -15.31 -2.84
C MET A 146 -4.76 -14.47 -1.56
N VAL A 147 -4.60 -15.10 -0.39
CA VAL A 147 -4.67 -14.42 0.91
C VAL A 147 -3.58 -13.35 1.01
N ALA A 148 -2.35 -13.64 0.58
CA ALA A 148 -1.26 -12.66 0.53
C ALA A 148 -1.62 -11.44 -0.33
N GLY A 149 -2.25 -11.66 -1.48
CA GLY A 149 -2.68 -10.57 -2.37
C GLY A 149 -3.80 -9.72 -1.77
N LEU A 150 -4.80 -10.34 -1.15
CA LEU A 150 -5.87 -9.62 -0.47
C LEU A 150 -5.35 -8.86 0.75
N LEU A 151 -4.42 -9.44 1.52
CA LEU A 151 -3.76 -8.76 2.63
C LEU A 151 -2.98 -7.53 2.14
N ASN A 152 -2.28 -7.62 1.00
CA ASN A 152 -1.56 -6.47 0.47
C ASN A 152 -2.51 -5.34 0.06
N VAL A 153 -3.69 -5.66 -0.49
CA VAL A 153 -4.72 -4.64 -0.77
C VAL A 153 -5.13 -3.91 0.51
N LEU A 154 -5.35 -4.62 1.62
CA LEU A 154 -5.66 -3.98 2.91
C LEU A 154 -4.52 -3.10 3.42
N VAL A 155 -3.27 -3.52 3.24
CA VAL A 155 -2.09 -2.74 3.61
C VAL A 155 -1.94 -1.48 2.76
N ILE A 156 -2.27 -1.54 1.47
CA ILE A 156 -2.32 -0.35 0.60
C ILE A 156 -3.36 0.65 1.15
N PHE A 157 -4.54 0.18 1.58
CA PHE A 157 -5.54 1.02 2.23
C PHE A 157 -5.05 1.60 3.58
N ASP A 158 -4.34 0.83 4.41
CA ASP A 158 -3.73 1.35 5.66
C ASP A 158 -2.69 2.44 5.36
N ALA A 159 -1.90 2.27 4.29
CA ALA A 159 -0.92 3.27 3.87
C ALA A 159 -1.60 4.55 3.38
N TYR A 160 -2.73 4.43 2.68
CA TYR A 160 -3.48 5.56 2.16
C TYR A 160 -4.26 6.33 3.25
N ALA A 161 -4.99 5.63 4.11
CA ALA A 161 -5.88 6.25 5.11
C ALA A 161 -5.12 6.92 6.27
N GLY A 162 -3.83 6.63 6.44
CA GLY A 162 -3.03 7.19 7.52
C GLY A 162 -3.32 6.58 8.90
N PRO A 163 -2.58 6.98 9.94
CA PRO A 163 -2.68 6.40 11.25
C PRO A 163 -3.90 6.97 11.97
N VAL A 164 -4.85 6.11 12.33
CA VAL A 164 -5.95 6.47 13.24
C VAL A 164 -5.35 6.72 14.63
N PHE A 165 -5.12 7.99 14.98
CA PHE A 165 -4.69 8.37 16.32
C PHE A 165 -5.86 8.19 17.29
N VAL A 166 -5.86 7.09 18.03
CA VAL A 166 -6.81 6.89 19.13
C VAL A 166 -6.31 7.67 20.34
N VAL A 167 -6.74 8.93 20.45
CA VAL A 167 -6.47 9.75 21.64
C VAL A 167 -7.26 9.17 22.82
N PRO A 168 -6.64 8.84 23.96
CA PRO A 168 -7.36 8.32 25.12
C PRO A 168 -8.50 9.28 25.53
N GLU A 169 -9.67 8.76 25.90
CA GLU A 169 -10.83 9.59 26.29
C GLU A 169 -10.51 10.56 27.45
N LYS A 170 -9.57 10.19 28.34
CA LYS A 170 -9.06 11.08 29.40
C LYS A 170 -8.35 12.31 28.83
N GLU A 171 -7.56 12.12 27.78
CA GLU A 171 -6.81 13.17 27.11
C GLU A 171 -7.72 14.08 26.29
N LYS A 172 -8.72 13.50 25.62
CA LYS A 172 -9.79 14.25 24.93
C LYS A 172 -10.56 15.15 25.90
N LYS A 173 -10.93 14.62 27.08
CA LYS A 173 -11.58 15.41 28.14
C LYS A 173 -10.67 16.48 28.72
N ARG A 174 -9.35 16.24 28.82
CA ARG A 174 -8.35 17.24 29.24
C ARG A 174 -8.29 18.39 28.23
N ARG A 175 -8.11 18.10 26.95
CA ARG A 175 -8.07 19.10 25.86
C ARG A 175 -9.35 19.92 25.75
N LEU A 176 -10.51 19.28 25.93
CA LEU A 176 -11.81 19.96 25.99
C LEU A 176 -11.96 20.91 27.20
N ARG A 177 -11.29 20.61 28.32
CA ARG A 177 -11.25 21.50 29.50
C ARG A 177 -10.30 22.66 29.26
N GLU A 178 -9.09 22.38 28.78
CA GLU A 178 -8.07 23.40 28.46
C GLU A 178 -8.59 24.39 27.39
N SER A 179 -9.29 23.91 26.35
CA SER A 179 -9.90 24.76 25.32
C SER A 179 -11.06 25.62 25.83
N LYS A 180 -11.70 25.25 26.95
CA LYS A 180 -12.74 26.06 27.61
C LYS A 180 -12.14 27.08 28.58
N GLU A 181 -11.01 26.76 29.18
CA GLU A 181 -10.32 27.59 30.16
C GLU A 181 -9.49 28.69 29.47
N ASN A 182 -8.87 28.37 28.34
CA ASN A 182 -8.15 29.30 27.48
C ASN A 182 -8.76 29.30 26.07
N PRO A 183 -9.85 30.06 25.83
CA PRO A 183 -10.36 30.24 24.48
C PRO A 183 -9.28 30.92 23.61
N PRO A 184 -9.18 30.55 22.32
CA PRO A 184 -8.28 31.25 21.40
C PRO A 184 -8.63 32.75 21.38
N PRO A 185 -7.64 33.64 21.19
CA PRO A 185 -7.91 35.06 21.07
C PRO A 185 -8.96 35.25 19.97
N ALA A 186 -10.03 35.97 20.28
CA ALA A 186 -11.01 36.35 19.27
C ALA A 186 -10.26 37.14 18.20
N ASP A 187 -10.31 36.68 16.95
CA ASP A 187 -9.86 37.44 15.80
C ASP A 187 -10.64 38.76 15.80
N GLY A 188 -10.01 39.80 16.34
CA GLY A 188 -10.41 41.19 16.17
C GLY A 188 -9.86 41.70 14.84
N ASP A 189 -10.73 42.33 14.08
CA ASP A 189 -10.49 43.09 12.85
C ASP A 189 -10.05 42.32 11.59
N THR A 190 -11.06 41.90 10.83
CA THR A 190 -11.06 42.09 9.37
C THR A 190 -12.32 42.84 8.96
N ALA A 191 -12.42 44.09 9.40
CA ALA A 191 -13.20 45.12 8.73
C ALA A 191 -12.20 46.13 8.16
N ASP A 192 -12.42 46.52 6.90
CA ASP A 192 -11.73 47.59 6.16
C ASP A 192 -10.29 47.33 5.67
N GLU A 193 -10.19 46.60 4.55
CA GLU A 193 -9.26 47.01 3.48
C GLU A 193 -9.93 46.79 2.12
N LYS A 194 -10.84 47.72 1.77
CA LYS A 194 -11.40 47.84 0.43
C LYS A 194 -11.36 49.31 0.00
N THR A 195 -10.16 49.86 -0.14
CA THR A 195 -9.93 51.12 -0.84
C THR A 195 -8.49 51.19 -1.32
N ASP A 196 -8.32 51.72 -2.53
CA ASP A 196 -7.07 52.14 -3.18
C ASP A 196 -6.32 51.10 -4.04
N GLU A 197 -7.03 50.56 -5.05
CA GLU A 197 -6.40 50.27 -6.34
C GLU A 197 -6.11 51.61 -7.04
N LYS A 198 -4.91 52.13 -6.77
CA LYS A 198 -4.37 53.35 -7.35
C LYS A 198 -4.02 53.10 -8.83
N THR A 199 -4.81 53.73 -9.69
CA THR A 199 -4.36 54.49 -10.86
C THR A 199 -2.83 54.57 -11.01
N ASP A 200 -2.26 53.75 -11.89
CA ASP A 200 -1.16 54.15 -12.78
C ASP A 200 -1.09 53.21 -14.01
N ALA A 201 -2.12 53.27 -14.85
CA ALA A 201 -2.01 52.82 -16.24
C ALA A 201 -1.59 54.04 -17.06
N THR A 202 -0.29 54.20 -17.20
CA THR A 202 0.38 55.17 -18.05
C THR A 202 -0.22 55.16 -19.46
N ALA A 203 -0.89 56.25 -19.81
CA ALA A 203 -1.13 56.61 -21.20
C ALA A 203 0.21 57.00 -21.84
N THR A 204 0.68 56.26 -22.86
CA THR A 204 1.28 56.79 -24.11
C THR A 204 1.86 55.67 -24.98
N ALA A 205 1.22 55.42 -26.14
CA ALA A 205 1.78 55.02 -27.44
C ALA A 205 0.60 54.60 -28.34
N ASP A 206 -0.01 55.56 -29.04
CA ASP A 206 0.04 55.68 -30.51
C ASP A 206 -0.50 54.47 -31.29
N ASN A 207 -1.76 54.54 -31.74
CA ASN A 207 -2.18 54.73 -33.16
C ASN A 207 -3.69 54.48 -33.32
#